data_AF-A0A6S6W4C5-F1
#
_entry.id   AF-A0A6S6W4C5-F1
#
_cell.length_a   1.000
_cell.length_b   1.000
_cell.length_c   1.000
_cell.angle_alpha   90.00
_cell.angle_beta   90.00
_cell.angle_gamma   90.00
#
_symmetry.space_group_name_H-M   'P 1'
#
loop_
_entity.id
_entity.type
_entity.pdbx_description
1 polymer ?
#
loop_
_entity_poly.entity_id
_entity_poly.type
_entity_poly.pdbx_seq_one_letter_code
_entity_poly.pdbx_strand_id
1 'polypeptide(L)'
;MIARVAFSALLYASTAFAVCTKLEDCPQFEHLKTDECQTYHHFIARGSTSPYPGHVIETVGKVCNALNTQENPKACGYEDVQYAAQNGGERWCKSAHEGAINGAEQMKNYTARCPESHLIVMGFSQGGSVMLDVLGGGGGMLWGCDQAQNPAMDINSAPGSKVAAAVVFGPTRRSANQTFTRGGGEVSDGGAPRSAEENAGLKPYADVGKLREYCQPGDPICAPHTDNKEMSKHLDYFDKFGDEAAAWVIDLAKKAEGGDRKSSAGNMLHQTISHPIANVFVLIFVLCVLYFAVRKFAVWKTSPIYARVNTTETV
;
A
#
# COMPACT_ATOMS: atom_id res chain seq x y z
N MET A 1 26.31 -57.61 35.27
CA MET A 1 25.59 -56.93 34.17
C MET A 1 24.50 -56.05 34.79
N ILE A 2 24.69 -54.74 34.84
CA ILE A 2 23.64 -53.80 35.28
C ILE A 2 23.47 -52.82 34.12
N ALA A 3 22.32 -52.91 33.46
CA ALA A 3 22.00 -52.13 32.28
C ALA A 3 21.75 -50.66 32.65
N ARG A 4 22.42 -49.76 31.91
CA ARG A 4 22.19 -48.32 31.93
C ARG A 4 20.86 -48.03 31.26
N VAL A 5 19.95 -47.37 31.96
CA VAL A 5 18.78 -46.71 31.35
C VAL A 5 19.01 -45.21 31.50
N ALA A 6 19.45 -44.57 30.42
CA ALA A 6 19.48 -43.12 30.31
C ALA A 6 18.11 -42.66 29.82
N PHE A 7 17.38 -41.94 30.67
CA PHE A 7 16.17 -41.21 30.27
C PHE A 7 16.61 -39.92 29.58
N SER A 8 16.48 -39.85 28.25
CA SER A 8 16.60 -38.60 27.49
C SER A 8 15.31 -37.82 27.62
N ALA A 9 15.31 -36.77 28.44
CA ALA A 9 14.24 -35.78 28.45
C ALA A 9 14.40 -34.88 27.21
N LEU A 10 13.54 -35.05 26.20
CA LEU A 10 13.37 -34.05 25.15
C LEU A 10 12.67 -32.84 25.78
N LEU A 11 13.42 -31.75 26.01
CA LEU A 11 12.85 -30.43 26.26
C LEU A 11 12.21 -29.95 24.95
N TYR A 12 10.88 -30.02 24.87
CA TYR A 12 10.12 -29.22 23.92
C TYR A 12 10.29 -27.75 24.33
N ALA A 13 11.25 -27.05 23.71
CA ALA A 13 11.29 -25.61 23.75
C ALA A 13 10.10 -25.09 22.93
N SER A 14 9.01 -24.73 23.60
CA SER A 14 7.96 -23.92 23.01
C SER A 14 8.56 -22.55 22.68
N THR A 15 8.95 -22.33 21.43
CA THR A 15 9.29 -21.00 20.93
C THR A 15 7.99 -20.21 20.87
N ALA A 16 7.63 -19.52 21.96
CA ALA A 16 6.70 -18.41 21.86
C ALA A 16 7.36 -17.39 20.93
N PHE A 17 6.81 -17.20 19.73
CA PHE A 17 7.22 -16.08 18.88
C PHE A 17 6.93 -14.81 19.65
N ALA A 18 7.97 -14.01 19.91
CA ALA A 18 7.79 -12.72 20.54
C ALA A 18 6.96 -11.83 19.60
N VAL A 19 5.83 -11.34 20.08
CA VAL A 19 4.99 -10.40 19.32
C VAL A 19 5.73 -9.07 19.26
N CYS A 20 6.05 -8.61 18.06
CA CYS A 20 6.79 -7.36 17.87
C CYS A 20 5.93 -6.15 18.25
N THR A 21 6.06 -5.66 19.49
CA THR A 21 5.40 -4.42 19.91
C THR A 21 6.38 -3.27 20.10
N LYS A 22 7.60 -3.55 20.57
CA LYS A 22 8.71 -2.61 20.65
C LYS A 22 9.77 -2.94 19.62
N LEU A 23 10.54 -1.92 19.21
CA LEU A 23 11.67 -2.13 18.30
C LEU A 23 12.76 -3.02 18.93
N GLU A 24 12.96 -2.88 20.24
CA GLU A 24 13.87 -3.72 21.04
C GLU A 24 13.52 -5.22 20.96
N ASP A 25 12.23 -5.54 20.81
CA ASP A 25 11.76 -6.93 20.68
C ASP A 25 12.09 -7.49 19.27
N CYS A 26 12.27 -6.60 18.29
CA CYS A 26 12.39 -6.94 16.87
C CYS A 26 13.47 -6.10 16.16
N PRO A 27 14.76 -6.26 16.55
CA PRO A 27 15.88 -5.48 16.02
C PRO A 27 16.07 -5.65 14.51
N GLN A 28 15.56 -6.74 13.93
CA GLN A 28 15.58 -6.94 12.49
C GLN A 28 14.85 -5.84 11.71
N PHE A 29 13.94 -5.08 12.32
CA PHE A 29 13.20 -4.00 11.65
C PHE A 29 13.75 -2.60 11.95
N GLU A 30 14.75 -2.47 12.84
CA GLU A 30 15.32 -1.17 13.22
C GLU A 30 15.88 -0.39 12.03
N HIS A 31 16.53 -1.09 11.10
CA HIS A 31 17.10 -0.51 9.89
C HIS A 31 16.07 0.08 8.92
N LEU A 32 14.78 -0.26 9.06
CA LEU A 32 13.71 0.26 8.20
C LEU A 32 13.18 1.62 8.68
N LYS A 33 13.45 1.99 9.94
CA LYS A 33 13.02 3.27 10.50
C LYS A 33 13.83 4.41 9.89
N THR A 34 13.17 5.34 9.21
CA THR A 34 13.87 6.43 8.51
C THR A 34 12.92 7.59 8.21
N ASP A 35 13.47 8.78 8.03
CA ASP A 35 12.80 9.95 7.44
C ASP A 35 13.41 10.36 6.09
N GLU A 36 14.38 9.57 5.59
CA GLU A 36 14.99 9.73 4.26
C GLU A 36 13.98 9.38 3.15
N CYS A 37 14.16 9.97 1.97
CA CYS A 37 13.29 9.68 0.83
C CYS A 37 13.46 8.23 0.35
N GLN A 38 12.37 7.48 0.40
CA GLN A 38 12.24 6.11 -0.08
C GLN A 38 11.28 6.07 -1.29
N THR A 39 11.40 5.06 -2.15
CA THR A 39 10.38 4.81 -3.19
C THR A 39 9.02 4.52 -2.56
N TYR A 40 9.02 3.77 -1.45
CA TYR A 40 7.85 3.35 -0.70
C TYR A 40 8.03 3.74 0.77
N HIS A 41 7.12 4.53 1.32
CA HIS A 41 7.26 4.99 2.70
C HIS A 41 6.01 4.72 3.53
N HIS A 42 6.20 4.03 4.64
CA HIS A 42 5.12 3.63 5.53
C HIS A 42 4.92 4.67 6.64
N PHE A 43 3.69 5.08 6.86
CA PHE A 43 3.26 5.75 8.08
C PHE A 43 2.49 4.74 8.92
N ILE A 44 2.94 4.52 10.14
CA ILE A 44 2.31 3.51 11.01
C ILE A 44 1.76 4.11 12.30
N ALA A 45 0.54 3.75 12.67
CA ALA A 45 -0.09 4.11 13.94
C ALA A 45 -0.34 2.87 14.80
N ARG A 46 0.21 2.89 16.02
CA ARG A 46 0.18 1.77 16.97
C ARG A 46 -1.19 1.57 17.64
N GLY A 47 -1.35 0.50 18.41
CA GLY A 47 -2.55 0.32 19.23
C GLY A 47 -2.52 1.17 20.50
N SER A 48 -3.67 1.35 21.17
CA SER A 48 -3.69 2.01 22.48
C SER A 48 -2.75 1.32 23.46
N THR A 49 -1.99 2.10 24.23
CA THR A 49 -0.98 1.68 25.21
C THR A 49 0.19 0.89 24.63
N SER A 50 0.17 0.59 23.33
CA SER A 50 1.30 -0.02 22.64
C SER A 50 2.49 0.95 22.71
N PRO A 51 3.71 0.46 22.84
CA PRO A 51 4.90 1.22 22.52
C PRO A 51 5.09 1.31 21.00
N TYR A 52 6.02 2.16 20.55
CA TYR A 52 6.45 2.18 19.15
C TYR A 52 7.36 0.98 18.84
N PRO A 53 7.30 0.42 17.62
CA PRO A 53 6.42 0.81 16.50
C PRO A 53 5.00 0.22 16.58
N GLY A 54 4.79 -0.74 17.47
CA GLY A 54 3.54 -1.49 17.59
C GLY A 54 3.43 -2.64 16.58
N HIS A 55 2.39 -3.45 16.76
CA HIS A 55 2.20 -4.75 16.08
C HIS A 55 2.23 -4.71 14.54
N VAL A 56 1.89 -3.58 13.92
CA VAL A 56 1.91 -3.44 12.45
C VAL A 56 3.30 -3.57 11.84
N ILE A 57 4.38 -3.45 12.64
CA ILE A 57 5.76 -3.55 12.17
C ILE A 57 6.07 -4.88 11.48
N GLU A 58 5.44 -5.98 11.89
CA GLU A 58 5.66 -7.27 11.24
C GLU A 58 5.15 -7.27 9.80
N THR A 59 4.03 -6.59 9.55
CA THR A 59 3.47 -6.43 8.19
C THR A 59 4.35 -5.50 7.37
N VAL A 60 4.83 -4.40 7.94
CA VAL A 60 5.81 -3.50 7.29
C VAL A 60 7.06 -4.26 6.90
N GLY A 61 7.61 -5.09 7.80
CA GLY A 61 8.78 -5.92 7.53
C GLY A 61 8.57 -6.86 6.35
N LYS A 62 7.41 -7.55 6.28
CA LYS A 62 7.05 -8.41 5.14
C LYS A 62 6.99 -7.61 3.82
N VAL A 63 6.39 -6.42 3.84
CA VAL A 63 6.30 -5.54 2.66
C VAL A 63 7.69 -5.06 2.23
N CYS A 64 8.47 -4.50 3.15
CA CYS A 64 9.80 -3.97 2.82
C CYS A 64 10.79 -5.05 2.41
N ASN A 65 10.71 -6.27 2.96
CA ASN A 65 11.52 -7.40 2.49
C ASN A 65 11.26 -7.73 1.01
N ALA A 66 10.04 -7.51 0.51
CA ALA A 66 9.68 -7.77 -0.87
C ALA A 66 9.94 -6.57 -1.82
N LEU A 67 10.04 -5.36 -1.28
CA LEU A 67 10.25 -4.12 -2.05
C LEU A 67 11.72 -3.68 -2.07
N ASN A 68 12.49 -3.99 -1.02
CA ASN A 68 13.94 -3.81 -1.00
C ASN A 68 14.59 -4.91 -1.83
N THR A 69 15.07 -4.53 -3.01
CA THR A 69 15.71 -5.43 -3.98
C THR A 69 17.22 -5.30 -3.91
N GLN A 70 17.96 -6.15 -4.62
CA GLN A 70 19.41 -6.03 -4.70
C GLN A 70 19.82 -4.70 -5.38
N GLU A 71 19.04 -4.26 -6.36
CA GLU A 71 19.26 -3.02 -7.11
C GLU A 71 18.86 -1.77 -6.32
N ASN A 72 17.84 -1.89 -5.47
CA ASN A 72 17.38 -0.82 -4.59
C ASN A 72 17.13 -1.36 -3.16
N PRO A 73 18.19 -1.52 -2.35
CA PRO A 73 18.09 -2.12 -1.01
C PRO A 73 17.46 -1.18 0.03
N LYS A 74 17.28 0.09 -0.31
CA LYS A 74 16.61 1.12 0.49
C LYS A 74 15.46 1.71 -0.34
N ALA A 75 14.60 0.85 -0.87
CA ALA A 75 13.41 1.27 -1.58
C ALA A 75 12.26 1.55 -0.62
N CYS A 76 12.27 0.91 0.55
CA CYS A 76 11.18 0.82 1.49
C CYS A 76 11.63 1.11 2.92
N GLY A 77 10.93 2.03 3.57
CA GLY A 77 11.12 2.37 4.98
C GLY A 77 9.81 2.76 5.66
N TYR A 78 9.91 3.15 6.93
CA TYR A 78 8.76 3.59 7.72
C TYR A 78 9.11 4.72 8.71
N GLU A 79 8.09 5.47 9.09
CA GLU A 79 8.08 6.29 10.29
C GLU A 79 6.83 6.08 11.15
N ASP A 80 7.01 6.26 12.44
CA ASP A 80 5.94 6.16 13.43
C ASP A 80 5.11 7.43 13.43
N VAL A 81 3.78 7.34 13.35
CA VAL A 81 2.92 8.48 13.63
C VAL A 81 3.07 8.88 15.09
N GLN A 82 3.49 10.12 15.33
CA GLN A 82 3.70 10.62 16.69
C GLN A 82 2.39 10.95 17.41
N TYR A 83 2.04 10.22 18.46
CA TYR A 83 0.90 10.52 19.35
C TYR A 83 0.94 9.68 20.63
N ALA A 84 0.09 10.00 21.60
CA ALA A 84 0.12 9.38 22.92
C ALA A 84 -0.40 7.92 22.99
N ALA A 85 -1.18 7.47 22.01
CA ALA A 85 -1.92 6.20 22.00
C ALA A 85 -2.64 5.87 23.32
N GLN A 86 -3.37 6.81 23.90
CA GLN A 86 -4.02 6.60 25.20
C GLN A 86 -5.33 5.80 25.08
N ASN A 87 -5.65 5.01 26.11
CA ASN A 87 -6.92 4.30 26.21
C ASN A 87 -7.91 5.00 27.17
N GLY A 88 -9.20 4.83 26.91
CA GLY A 88 -10.31 5.17 27.81
C GLY A 88 -10.78 6.63 27.77
N GLY A 89 -12.09 6.81 27.53
CA GLY A 89 -12.80 8.09 27.66
C GLY A 89 -12.15 9.25 26.90
N GLU A 90 -12.14 10.44 27.52
CA GLU A 90 -11.59 11.67 26.93
C GLU A 90 -10.13 11.55 26.49
N ARG A 91 -9.33 10.74 27.18
CA ARG A 91 -7.93 10.48 26.81
C ARG A 91 -7.82 9.76 25.47
N TRP A 92 -8.73 8.82 25.18
CA TRP A 92 -8.80 8.16 23.88
C TRP A 92 -9.14 9.18 22.79
N CYS A 93 -10.17 10.02 22.98
CA CYS A 93 -10.56 11.05 22.01
C CYS A 93 -9.42 12.02 21.70
N LYS A 94 -8.78 12.58 22.73
CA LYS A 94 -7.63 13.49 22.59
C LYS A 94 -6.48 12.82 21.85
N SER A 95 -6.17 11.57 22.21
CA SER A 95 -5.08 10.83 21.59
C SER A 95 -5.37 10.47 20.13
N ALA A 96 -6.59 10.05 19.79
CA ALA A 96 -6.97 9.74 18.42
C ALA A 96 -6.91 10.99 17.52
N HIS A 97 -7.42 12.13 18.01
CA HIS A 97 -7.32 13.40 17.31
C HIS A 97 -5.86 13.86 17.10
N GLU A 98 -5.04 13.80 18.15
CA GLU A 98 -3.60 14.10 18.05
C GLU A 98 -2.92 13.22 16.98
N GLY A 99 -3.21 11.92 16.99
CA GLY A 99 -2.68 11.00 15.98
C GLY A 99 -3.12 11.35 14.56
N ALA A 100 -4.38 11.75 14.37
CA ALA A 100 -4.90 12.11 13.04
C ALA A 100 -4.24 13.39 12.51
N ILE A 101 -4.11 14.42 13.35
CA ILE A 101 -3.45 15.68 12.97
C ILE A 101 -1.96 15.44 12.67
N ASN A 102 -1.25 14.77 13.56
CA ASN A 102 0.18 14.52 13.39
C ASN A 102 0.44 13.57 12.20
N GLY A 103 -0.40 12.55 12.01
CA GLY A 103 -0.34 11.64 10.85
C GLY A 103 -0.45 12.39 9.52
N ALA A 104 -1.48 13.24 9.39
CA ALA A 104 -1.67 14.06 8.20
C ALA A 104 -0.50 15.04 7.97
N GLU A 105 0.01 15.66 9.03
CA GLU A 105 1.16 16.58 8.95
C GLU A 105 2.44 15.87 8.53
N GLN A 106 2.76 14.70 9.10
CA GLN A 106 3.95 13.93 8.71
C GLN A 106 3.86 13.50 7.24
N MET A 107 2.71 13.02 6.76
CA MET A 107 2.49 12.67 5.35
C MET A 107 2.69 13.88 4.42
N LYS A 108 2.15 15.04 4.80
CA LYS A 108 2.33 16.29 4.05
C LYS A 108 3.79 16.71 4.00
N ASN A 109 4.48 16.70 5.15
CA ASN A 109 5.87 17.08 5.24
C ASN A 109 6.78 16.12 4.47
N TYR A 110 6.50 14.82 4.51
CA TYR A 110 7.25 13.82 3.77
C TYR A 110 7.06 13.99 2.26
N THR A 111 5.83 14.13 1.77
CA THR A 111 5.59 14.33 0.32
C THR A 111 6.12 15.65 -0.21
N ALA A 112 6.25 16.69 0.63
CA ALA A 112 6.92 17.92 0.26
C ALA A 112 8.44 17.73 0.06
N ARG A 113 9.08 16.87 0.89
CA ARG A 113 10.51 16.54 0.77
C ARG A 113 10.77 15.48 -0.32
N CYS A 114 9.86 14.53 -0.45
CA CYS A 114 10.00 13.30 -1.24
C CYS A 114 8.79 13.18 -2.19
N PRO A 115 8.70 14.05 -3.22
CA PRO A 115 7.52 14.11 -4.08
C PRO A 115 7.34 12.87 -4.97
N GLU A 116 8.38 12.06 -5.16
CA GLU A 116 8.33 10.82 -5.95
C GLU A 116 7.94 9.58 -5.12
N SER A 117 7.75 9.74 -3.81
CA SER A 117 7.44 8.61 -2.93
C SER A 117 6.00 8.16 -3.04
N HIS A 118 5.79 6.86 -2.91
CA HIS A 118 4.50 6.22 -2.74
C HIS A 118 4.24 5.94 -1.26
N LEU A 119 3.18 6.53 -0.72
CA LEU A 119 2.87 6.42 0.71
C LEU A 119 2.05 5.16 0.98
N ILE A 120 2.39 4.47 2.07
CA ILE A 120 1.63 3.33 2.57
C ILE A 120 1.18 3.66 3.99
N VAL A 121 -0.12 3.56 4.24
CA VAL A 121 -0.72 3.94 5.52
C VAL A 121 -1.13 2.69 6.26
N MET A 122 -0.64 2.49 7.49
CA MET A 122 -0.99 1.32 8.31
C MET A 122 -1.40 1.68 9.74
N GLY A 123 -2.35 0.95 10.29
CA GLY A 123 -2.78 1.18 11.68
C GLY A 123 -3.39 -0.04 12.35
N PHE A 124 -3.26 -0.12 13.67
CA PHE A 124 -3.87 -1.18 14.47
C PHE A 124 -4.70 -0.62 15.63
N SER A 125 -5.88 -1.18 15.88
CA SER A 125 -6.73 -0.80 17.02
C SER A 125 -7.09 0.70 17.00
N GLN A 126 -6.74 1.46 18.03
CA GLN A 126 -6.84 2.93 17.98
C GLN A 126 -6.06 3.54 16.81
N GLY A 127 -4.85 3.04 16.51
CA GLY A 127 -4.07 3.49 15.35
C GLY A 127 -4.75 3.22 14.01
N GLY A 128 -5.55 2.15 13.92
CA GLY A 128 -6.42 1.92 12.77
C GLY A 128 -7.46 3.04 12.63
N SER A 129 -8.08 3.43 13.74
CA SER A 129 -9.04 4.56 13.76
C SER A 129 -8.36 5.87 13.40
N VAL A 130 -7.16 6.12 13.93
CA VAL A 130 -6.32 7.29 13.63
C VAL A 130 -6.05 7.38 12.13
N MET A 131 -5.59 6.31 11.49
CA MET A 131 -5.28 6.34 10.06
C MET A 131 -6.51 6.49 9.17
N LEU A 132 -7.63 5.92 9.59
CA LEU A 132 -8.90 6.18 8.92
C LEU A 132 -9.36 7.63 9.14
N ASP A 133 -9.08 8.26 10.29
CA ASP A 133 -9.36 9.68 10.53
C ASP A 133 -8.45 10.59 9.70
N VAL A 134 -7.19 10.21 9.47
CA VAL A 134 -6.26 10.91 8.54
C VAL A 134 -6.86 10.96 7.13
N LEU A 135 -7.36 9.83 6.63
CA LEU A 135 -7.84 9.72 5.25
C LEU A 135 -9.27 10.27 5.09
N GLY A 136 -10.17 9.87 5.97
CA GLY A 136 -11.60 10.11 5.87
C GLY A 136 -12.12 11.31 6.65
N GLY A 137 -11.29 11.94 7.47
CA GLY A 137 -11.74 12.90 8.48
C GLY A 137 -12.18 12.19 9.74
N GLY A 138 -12.20 12.94 10.84
CA GLY A 138 -12.53 12.42 12.16
C GLY A 138 -13.18 13.48 13.04
N GLY A 139 -13.76 13.03 14.15
CA GLY A 139 -14.35 13.88 15.19
C GLY A 139 -15.71 13.40 15.65
N GLY A 140 -16.33 14.22 16.50
CA GLY A 140 -17.69 14.03 16.97
C GLY A 140 -17.79 13.23 18.27
N MET A 141 -19.04 13.03 18.70
CA MET A 141 -19.34 12.36 19.96
C MET A 141 -19.08 10.85 19.85
N LEU A 142 -18.17 10.37 20.68
CA LEU A 142 -17.84 8.95 20.86
C LEU A 142 -18.37 8.47 22.22
N TRP A 143 -17.89 7.32 22.73
CA TRP A 143 -18.30 6.77 24.02
C TRP A 143 -17.94 7.67 25.21
N GLY A 144 -18.77 8.67 25.48
CA GLY A 144 -18.61 9.59 26.61
C GLY A 144 -17.47 10.60 26.43
N CYS A 145 -17.01 10.86 25.21
CA CYS A 145 -16.10 11.96 24.90
C CYS A 145 -16.37 12.55 23.52
N ASP A 146 -16.05 13.83 23.35
CA ASP A 146 -16.13 14.53 22.06
C ASP A 146 -14.73 14.60 21.45
N GLN A 147 -14.53 13.95 20.30
CA GLN A 147 -13.29 14.03 19.55
C GLN A 147 -13.31 15.30 18.70
N ALA A 148 -12.26 16.12 18.77
CA ALA A 148 -12.16 17.31 17.94
C ALA A 148 -12.12 16.93 16.44
N GLN A 149 -12.69 17.82 15.62
CA GLN A 149 -12.83 17.61 14.18
C GLN A 149 -11.48 17.73 13.46
N ASN A 150 -11.25 16.87 12.46
CA ASN A 150 -10.18 17.01 11.49
C ASN A 150 -10.68 16.71 10.06
N PRO A 151 -10.17 17.41 9.04
CA PRO A 151 -10.65 17.23 7.66
C PRO A 151 -10.19 15.90 7.06
N ALA A 152 -10.91 15.44 6.05
CA ALA A 152 -10.47 14.34 5.19
C ALA A 152 -9.29 14.75 4.31
N MET A 153 -8.45 13.78 3.96
CA MET A 153 -7.35 13.97 3.03
C MET A 153 -7.84 13.84 1.59
N ASP A 154 -7.66 14.89 0.80
CA ASP A 154 -8.05 14.87 -0.60
C ASP A 154 -7.16 13.92 -1.42
N ILE A 155 -7.78 12.90 -2.01
CA ILE A 155 -7.09 11.91 -2.84
C ILE A 155 -6.50 12.51 -4.13
N ASN A 156 -6.94 13.69 -4.56
CA ASN A 156 -6.50 14.30 -5.82
C ASN A 156 -5.28 15.21 -5.66
N SER A 157 -4.89 15.53 -4.43
CA SER A 157 -3.74 16.39 -4.12
C SER A 157 -2.79 15.72 -3.14
N ALA A 158 -1.52 16.11 -3.15
CA ALA A 158 -0.56 15.57 -2.19
C ALA A 158 -0.91 16.07 -0.76
N PRO A 159 -0.85 15.21 0.26
CA PRO A 159 -0.29 13.86 0.23
C PRO A 159 -1.25 12.74 -0.23
N GLY A 160 -2.56 12.99 -0.30
CA GLY A 160 -3.56 11.95 -0.59
C GLY A 160 -3.39 11.26 -1.95
N SER A 161 -2.96 11.99 -2.98
CA SER A 161 -2.67 11.44 -4.31
C SER A 161 -1.46 10.50 -4.34
N LYS A 162 -0.58 10.59 -3.33
CA LYS A 162 0.61 9.74 -3.18
C LYS A 162 0.35 8.46 -2.40
N VAL A 163 -0.82 8.30 -1.77
CA VAL A 163 -1.19 7.05 -1.09
C VAL A 163 -1.33 5.93 -2.13
N ALA A 164 -0.47 4.91 -2.03
CA ALA A 164 -0.54 3.71 -2.85
C ALA A 164 -1.43 2.64 -2.21
N ALA A 165 -1.38 2.51 -0.89
CA ALA A 165 -2.22 1.58 -0.13
C ALA A 165 -2.46 2.11 1.30
N ALA A 166 -3.64 1.80 1.84
CA ALA A 166 -4.03 2.04 3.22
C ALA A 166 -4.64 0.75 3.78
N VAL A 167 -4.02 0.18 4.81
CA VAL A 167 -4.48 -1.03 5.49
C VAL A 167 -4.56 -0.83 6.98
N VAL A 168 -5.72 -1.10 7.57
CA VAL A 168 -5.89 -1.03 9.02
C VAL A 168 -6.44 -2.33 9.59
N PHE A 169 -6.06 -2.64 10.83
CA PHE A 169 -6.46 -3.86 11.54
C PHE A 169 -7.22 -3.50 12.81
N GLY A 170 -8.41 -4.08 12.97
CA GLY A 170 -9.28 -3.91 14.13
C GLY A 170 -9.56 -2.46 14.53
N PRO A 171 -9.85 -1.51 13.62
CA PRO A 171 -10.12 -0.13 14.02
C PRO A 171 -11.31 -0.05 14.98
N THR A 172 -11.12 0.67 16.09
CA THR A 172 -12.13 0.92 17.13
C THR A 172 -13.31 1.73 16.59
N ARG A 173 -13.05 2.75 15.77
CA ARG A 173 -14.07 3.52 15.03
C ARG A 173 -14.14 3.07 13.58
N ARG A 174 -15.20 2.34 13.27
CA ARG A 174 -15.50 1.83 11.93
C ARG A 174 -17.00 1.65 11.74
N SER A 175 -17.43 1.59 10.49
CA SER A 175 -18.83 1.36 10.12
C SER A 175 -19.00 -0.03 9.52
N ALA A 176 -20.17 -0.62 9.72
CA ALA A 176 -20.62 -1.79 8.99
C ALA A 176 -20.82 -1.49 7.50
N ASN A 177 -20.94 -2.55 6.71
CA ASN A 177 -21.34 -2.56 5.31
C ASN A 177 -20.46 -1.69 4.39
N GLN A 178 -19.19 -1.50 4.77
CA GLN A 178 -18.21 -0.82 3.93
C GLN A 178 -17.56 -1.79 2.95
N THR A 179 -17.40 -1.38 1.70
CA THR A 179 -16.83 -2.20 0.62
C THR A 179 -15.35 -2.56 0.85
N PHE A 180 -14.69 -1.82 1.73
CA PHE A 180 -13.28 -1.99 2.08
C PHE A 180 -13.05 -2.86 3.32
N THR A 181 -14.08 -3.30 4.05
CA THR A 181 -13.91 -4.23 5.18
C THR A 181 -13.69 -5.66 4.70
N ARG A 182 -12.79 -6.39 5.36
CA ARG A 182 -12.48 -7.81 5.20
C ARG A 182 -12.41 -8.49 6.57
N GLY A 183 -12.44 -9.82 6.58
CA GLY A 183 -12.21 -10.63 7.79
C GLY A 183 -13.48 -11.19 8.43
N GLY A 184 -14.67 -10.96 7.85
CA GLY A 184 -15.95 -11.50 8.32
C GLY A 184 -16.73 -10.55 9.24
N GLY A 185 -16.12 -9.46 9.70
CA GLY A 185 -16.74 -8.45 10.58
C GLY A 185 -17.52 -7.37 9.82
N GLU A 186 -17.86 -7.57 8.54
CA GLU A 186 -18.44 -6.54 7.66
C GLU A 186 -19.81 -6.06 8.15
N VAL A 187 -20.56 -6.91 8.86
CA VAL A 187 -21.92 -6.61 9.34
C VAL A 187 -21.97 -5.86 10.67
N SER A 188 -20.82 -5.67 11.33
CA SER A 188 -20.75 -4.99 12.63
C SER A 188 -20.14 -3.61 12.50
N ASP A 189 -20.79 -2.62 13.10
CA ASP A 189 -20.13 -1.37 13.46
C ASP A 189 -19.08 -1.64 14.55
N GLY A 190 -18.09 -0.76 14.64
CA GLY A 190 -17.34 -0.58 15.88
C GLY A 190 -18.28 0.04 16.93
N GLY A 191 -17.88 0.09 18.20
CA GLY A 191 -18.81 0.59 19.22
C GLY A 191 -19.27 2.05 18.99
N ALA A 192 -18.55 2.85 18.20
CA ALA A 192 -18.90 4.21 17.80
C ALA A 192 -18.63 4.32 16.28
N PRO A 193 -19.68 4.11 15.45
CA PRO A 193 -19.51 4.12 14.00
C PRO A 193 -19.09 5.48 13.47
N ARG A 194 -18.51 5.47 12.26
CA ARG A 194 -18.18 6.71 11.56
C ARG A 194 -19.45 7.41 11.07
N SER A 195 -19.42 8.73 11.04
CA SER A 195 -20.48 9.56 10.46
C SER A 195 -20.58 9.33 8.95
N ALA A 196 -21.68 9.80 8.34
CA ALA A 196 -21.82 9.76 6.88
C ALA A 196 -20.73 10.56 6.17
N GLU A 197 -20.30 11.69 6.74
CA GLU A 197 -19.23 12.53 6.19
C GLU A 197 -17.87 11.84 6.26
N GLU A 198 -17.54 11.22 7.39
CA GLU A 198 -16.29 10.47 7.58
C GLU A 198 -16.21 9.26 6.63
N ASN A 199 -17.32 8.54 6.44
CA ASN A 199 -17.38 7.46 5.44
C ASN A 199 -17.28 8.00 4.00
N ALA A 200 -17.86 9.17 3.72
CA ALA A 200 -17.74 9.83 2.42
C ALA A 200 -16.28 10.26 2.13
N GLY A 201 -15.51 10.65 3.15
CA GLY A 201 -14.08 10.94 3.01
C GLY A 201 -13.23 9.70 2.72
N LEU A 202 -13.60 8.51 3.24
CA LEU A 202 -12.91 7.25 2.94
C LEU A 202 -13.26 6.69 1.55
N LYS A 203 -14.47 6.98 1.06
CA LYS A 203 -15.02 6.39 -0.16
C LYS A 203 -14.11 6.52 -1.39
N PRO A 204 -13.47 7.68 -1.69
CA PRO A 204 -12.59 7.79 -2.85
C PRO A 204 -11.41 6.81 -2.81
N TYR A 205 -10.81 6.57 -1.64
CA TYR A 205 -9.72 5.59 -1.50
C TYR A 205 -10.23 4.15 -1.67
N ALA A 206 -11.43 3.85 -1.18
CA ALA A 206 -12.06 2.55 -1.34
C ALA A 206 -12.45 2.27 -2.80
N ASP A 207 -13.05 3.24 -3.49
CA ASP A 207 -13.52 3.11 -4.88
C ASP A 207 -12.37 2.79 -5.85
N VAL A 208 -11.18 3.36 -5.61
CA VAL A 208 -9.98 3.07 -6.41
C VAL A 208 -9.19 1.86 -5.89
N GLY A 209 -9.73 1.13 -4.91
CA GLY A 209 -9.16 -0.10 -4.38
C GLY A 209 -7.88 0.08 -3.57
N LYS A 210 -7.67 1.24 -2.94
CA LYS A 210 -6.49 1.56 -2.12
C LYS A 210 -6.72 1.39 -0.63
N LEU A 211 -7.97 1.33 -0.17
CA LEU A 211 -8.31 1.19 1.25
C LEU A 211 -8.76 -0.24 1.58
N ARG A 212 -8.23 -0.78 2.67
CA ARG A 212 -8.69 -2.02 3.28
C ARG A 212 -8.68 -1.93 4.79
N GLU A 213 -9.72 -2.48 5.38
CA GLU A 213 -9.87 -2.64 6.82
C GLU A 213 -10.07 -4.11 7.14
N TYR A 214 -9.33 -4.66 8.10
CA TYR A 214 -9.59 -5.99 8.65
C TYR A 214 -10.34 -5.87 9.96
N CYS A 215 -11.48 -6.53 10.04
CA CYS A 215 -12.18 -6.76 11.28
C CYS A 215 -12.81 -8.15 11.25
N GLN A 216 -12.69 -8.89 12.36
CA GLN A 216 -13.21 -10.24 12.45
C GLN A 216 -14.35 -10.39 13.46
N PRO A 217 -15.29 -11.32 13.25
CA PRO A 217 -16.30 -11.66 14.25
C PRO A 217 -15.64 -12.14 15.54
N GLY A 218 -16.26 -11.78 16.67
CA GLY A 218 -15.73 -12.05 18.00
C GLY A 218 -14.63 -11.08 18.43
N ASP A 219 -14.20 -10.13 17.61
CA ASP A 219 -13.37 -9.00 18.08
C ASP A 219 -14.25 -8.05 18.93
N PRO A 220 -13.99 -7.90 20.24
CA PRO A 220 -14.80 -7.05 21.11
C PRO A 220 -14.66 -5.55 20.84
N ILE A 221 -13.68 -5.13 20.02
CA ILE A 221 -13.36 -3.73 19.72
C ILE A 221 -13.98 -3.30 18.40
N CYS A 222 -13.66 -4.00 17.31
CA CYS A 222 -14.11 -3.62 15.96
C CYS A 222 -15.43 -4.29 15.55
N ALA A 223 -15.82 -5.37 16.23
CA ALA A 223 -17.09 -6.08 15.99
C ALA A 223 -17.85 -6.37 17.31
N PRO A 224 -18.05 -5.39 18.21
CA PRO A 224 -18.64 -5.60 19.54
C PRO A 224 -20.06 -6.22 19.51
N HIS A 225 -20.77 -6.08 18.40
CA HIS A 225 -22.13 -6.58 18.22
C HIS A 225 -22.19 -8.06 17.79
N THR A 226 -21.04 -8.70 17.55
CA THR A 226 -20.96 -10.13 17.24
C THR A 226 -20.87 -10.99 18.51
N ASP A 227 -21.21 -12.28 18.38
CA ASP A 227 -21.14 -13.26 19.46
C ASP A 227 -19.71 -13.79 19.70
N ASN A 228 -19.50 -14.53 20.80
CA ASN A 228 -18.23 -15.20 21.14
C ASN A 228 -17.03 -14.25 21.17
N LYS A 229 -17.20 -13.12 21.86
CA LYS A 229 -16.20 -12.06 21.97
C LYS A 229 -15.00 -12.50 22.79
N GLU A 230 -13.82 -12.45 22.19
CA GLU A 230 -12.55 -12.84 22.82
C GLU A 230 -11.45 -11.86 22.44
N MET A 231 -10.68 -11.37 23.42
CA MET A 231 -9.61 -10.41 23.15
C MET A 231 -8.52 -10.96 22.22
N SER A 232 -8.32 -12.28 22.18
CA SER A 232 -7.42 -12.93 21.22
C SER A 232 -7.80 -12.60 19.77
N LYS A 233 -9.10 -12.42 19.50
CA LYS A 233 -9.59 -12.02 18.19
C LYS A 233 -9.20 -10.59 17.81
N HIS A 234 -8.89 -9.75 18.78
CA HIS A 234 -8.39 -8.40 18.49
C HIS A 234 -6.89 -8.39 18.23
N LEU A 235 -6.15 -9.39 18.72
CA LEU A 235 -4.69 -9.40 18.71
C LEU A 235 -4.10 -10.27 17.59
N ASP A 236 -4.84 -11.29 17.11
CA ASP A 236 -4.35 -12.29 16.15
C ASP A 236 -4.46 -11.89 14.67
N TYR A 237 -4.71 -10.61 14.36
CA TYR A 237 -4.81 -10.13 12.98
C TYR A 237 -3.55 -10.41 12.15
N PHE A 238 -2.38 -10.26 12.74
CA PHE A 238 -1.09 -10.37 12.06
C PHE A 238 -0.76 -11.82 11.70
N ASP A 239 -1.17 -12.76 12.55
CA ASP A 239 -1.06 -14.19 12.29
C ASP A 239 -2.02 -14.64 11.18
N LYS A 240 -3.24 -14.11 11.17
CA LYS A 240 -4.28 -14.54 10.22
C LYS A 240 -4.22 -13.85 8.86
N PHE A 241 -4.00 -12.54 8.87
CA PHE A 241 -4.15 -11.69 7.70
C PHE A 241 -2.86 -10.97 7.32
N GLY A 242 -1.79 -11.05 8.12
CA GLY A 242 -0.55 -10.30 7.88
C GLY A 242 0.11 -10.64 6.54
N ASP A 243 0.13 -11.92 6.14
CA ASP A 243 0.70 -12.32 4.84
C ASP A 243 -0.14 -11.85 3.66
N GLU A 244 -1.46 -11.99 3.76
CA GLU A 244 -2.40 -11.58 2.71
C GLU A 244 -2.43 -10.06 2.55
N ALA A 245 -2.47 -9.33 3.67
CA ALA A 245 -2.38 -7.88 3.70
C ALA A 245 -1.05 -7.38 3.11
N ALA A 246 0.08 -8.00 3.48
CA ALA A 246 1.38 -7.65 2.92
C ALA A 246 1.41 -7.87 1.40
N ALA A 247 0.93 -9.03 0.92
CA ALA A 247 0.87 -9.32 -0.51
C ALA A 247 0.01 -8.30 -1.28
N TRP A 248 -1.15 -7.92 -0.72
CA TRP A 248 -2.03 -6.91 -1.30
C TRP A 248 -1.35 -5.53 -1.37
N VAL A 249 -0.67 -5.11 -0.30
CA VAL A 249 0.08 -3.84 -0.27
C VAL A 249 1.23 -3.85 -1.29
N ILE A 250 1.98 -4.95 -1.40
CA ILE A 250 3.09 -5.09 -2.34
C ILE A 250 2.60 -4.92 -3.79
N ASP A 251 1.47 -5.53 -4.15
CA ASP A 251 0.88 -5.42 -5.50
C ASP A 251 0.51 -3.96 -5.81
N LEU A 252 -0.19 -3.30 -4.89
CA LEU A 252 -0.58 -1.90 -5.06
C LEU A 252 0.62 -0.94 -5.14
N ALA A 253 1.64 -1.17 -4.30
CA ALA A 253 2.87 -0.40 -4.30
C ALA A 253 3.57 -0.50 -5.67
N LYS A 254 3.81 -1.73 -6.16
CA LYS A 254 4.43 -1.96 -7.48
C LYS A 254 3.59 -1.40 -8.63
N LYS A 255 2.27 -1.47 -8.52
CA LYS A 255 1.34 -0.88 -9.51
C LYS A 255 1.44 0.65 -9.54
N ALA A 256 1.57 1.29 -8.38
CA ALA A 256 1.75 2.74 -8.29
C ALA A 256 3.05 3.19 -8.97
N GLU A 257 4.18 2.54 -8.64
CA GLU A 257 5.48 2.84 -9.26
C GLU A 257 5.45 2.58 -10.79
N GLY A 258 4.84 1.49 -11.21
CA GLY A 258 4.66 1.18 -12.64
C GLY A 258 3.80 2.19 -13.38
N GLY A 259 2.84 2.83 -12.70
CA GLY A 259 2.01 3.92 -13.23
C GLY A 259 2.83 5.17 -13.55
N ASP A 260 3.71 5.56 -12.64
CA ASP A 260 4.57 6.75 -12.80
C ASP A 260 5.57 6.57 -13.93
N ARG A 261 6.18 5.37 -14.05
CA ARG A 261 7.07 5.05 -15.17
C ARG A 261 6.38 5.16 -16.53
N LYS A 262 5.12 4.71 -16.64
CA LYS A 262 4.32 4.83 -17.86
C LYS A 262 3.95 6.29 -18.17
N SER A 263 3.58 7.06 -17.15
CA SER A 263 3.29 8.49 -17.29
C SER A 263 4.52 9.27 -17.79
N SER A 264 5.69 9.03 -17.18
CA SER A 264 6.96 9.62 -17.59
C SER A 264 7.32 9.27 -19.03
N ALA A 265 7.24 7.99 -19.41
CA ALA A 265 7.48 7.55 -20.79
C ALA A 265 6.49 8.18 -21.80
N GLY A 266 5.21 8.29 -21.44
CA GLY A 266 4.20 8.96 -22.25
C GLY A 266 4.49 10.46 -22.44
N ASN A 267 4.89 11.14 -21.37
CA ASN A 267 5.27 12.56 -21.42
C ASN A 267 6.52 12.78 -22.28
N MET A 268 7.52 11.91 -22.17
CA MET A 268 8.72 11.95 -23.03
C MET A 268 8.38 11.71 -24.50
N LEU A 269 7.48 10.75 -24.79
CA LEU A 269 7.02 10.49 -26.15
C LEU A 269 6.27 11.70 -26.72
N HIS A 270 5.37 12.30 -25.94
CA HIS A 270 4.61 13.47 -26.36
C HIS A 270 5.52 14.69 -26.61
N GLN A 271 6.51 14.93 -25.75
CA GLN A 271 7.53 15.98 -25.95
C GLN A 271 8.40 15.72 -27.20
N THR A 272 8.70 14.46 -27.49
CA THR A 272 9.47 14.09 -28.67
C THR A 272 8.66 14.34 -29.95
N ILE A 273 7.36 13.98 -29.96
CA ILE A 273 6.47 14.18 -31.11
C ILE A 273 6.15 15.66 -31.34
N SER A 274 6.03 16.47 -30.29
CA SER A 274 5.71 17.90 -30.41
C SER A 274 6.92 18.77 -30.78
N HIS A 275 8.13 18.22 -30.83
CA HIS A 275 9.33 18.97 -31.23
C HIS A 275 9.32 19.22 -32.75
N PRO A 276 9.57 20.47 -33.23
CA PRO A 276 9.52 20.81 -34.66
C PRO A 276 10.49 19.99 -35.54
N ILE A 277 11.53 19.42 -34.93
CA ILE A 277 12.53 18.56 -35.59
C ILE A 277 12.00 17.13 -35.80
N ALA A 278 11.11 16.63 -34.93
CA ALA A 278 10.54 15.29 -35.08
C ALA A 278 9.61 15.18 -36.30
N ASN A 279 8.89 16.25 -36.66
CA ASN A 279 8.14 16.31 -37.90
C ASN A 279 9.05 16.17 -39.14
N VAL A 280 10.27 16.70 -39.09
CA VAL A 280 11.26 16.52 -40.17
C VAL A 280 11.74 15.08 -40.24
N PHE A 281 12.03 14.45 -39.10
CA PHE A 281 12.42 13.03 -39.06
C PHE A 281 11.31 12.09 -39.53
N VAL A 282 10.05 12.34 -39.13
CA VAL A 282 8.89 11.56 -39.59
C VAL A 282 8.69 11.75 -41.10
N LEU A 283 8.81 12.99 -41.61
CA LEU A 283 8.72 13.26 -43.04
C LEU A 283 9.83 12.54 -43.82
N ILE A 284 11.07 12.59 -43.33
CA ILE A 284 12.21 11.88 -43.93
C ILE A 284 11.96 10.37 -43.92
N PHE A 285 11.47 9.82 -42.81
CA PHE A 285 11.18 8.39 -42.71
C PHE A 285 10.09 7.95 -43.69
N VAL A 286 9.00 8.72 -43.80
CA VAL A 286 7.92 8.47 -44.77
C VAL A 286 8.43 8.58 -46.21
N LEU A 287 9.27 9.57 -46.51
CA LEU A 287 9.88 9.74 -47.82
C LEU A 287 10.84 8.58 -48.16
N CYS A 288 11.61 8.10 -47.19
CA CYS A 288 12.45 6.91 -47.33
C CYS A 288 11.61 5.66 -47.62
N VAL A 289 10.54 5.42 -46.85
CA VAL A 289 9.65 4.27 -47.06
C VAL A 289 8.98 4.33 -48.44
N LEU A 290 8.48 5.51 -48.84
CA LEU A 290 7.91 5.72 -50.18
C LEU A 290 8.95 5.47 -51.27
N TYR A 291 10.17 5.98 -51.11
CA TYR A 291 11.27 5.74 -52.04
C TYR A 291 11.57 4.24 -52.19
N PHE A 292 11.65 3.50 -51.08
CA PHE A 292 11.88 2.06 -51.11
C PHE A 292 10.71 1.29 -51.74
N ALA A 293 9.46 1.68 -51.45
CA ALA A 293 8.27 1.08 -52.05
C ALA A 293 8.21 1.29 -53.56
N VAL A 294 8.45 2.52 -54.03
CA VAL A 294 8.51 2.88 -55.45
C VAL A 294 9.64 2.13 -56.15
N ARG A 295 10.82 2.04 -55.53
CA ARG A 295 11.96 1.31 -56.07
C ARG A 295 11.67 -0.19 -56.20
N LYS A 296 10.99 -0.79 -55.21
CA LYS A 296 10.56 -2.19 -55.26
C LYS A 296 9.56 -2.43 -56.39
N PHE A 297 8.63 -1.50 -56.62
CA PHE A 297 7.65 -1.57 -57.70
C PHE A 297 8.28 -1.39 -59.09
N ALA A 298 9.29 -0.52 -59.20
CA ALA A 298 10.02 -0.30 -60.45
C ALA A 298 10.85 -1.52 -60.87
N VAL A 299 11.50 -2.20 -59.91
CA VAL A 299 12.27 -3.44 -60.17
C VAL A 299 11.36 -4.61 -60.57
N TRP A 300 10.11 -4.65 -60.09
CA TRP A 300 9.17 -5.72 -60.45
C TRP A 300 8.73 -5.64 -61.93
N LYS A 301 8.68 -4.44 -62.52
CA LYS A 301 8.29 -4.23 -63.93
C LYS A 301 9.38 -4.56 -64.97
N THR A 302 10.62 -4.80 -64.56
CA THR A 302 11.76 -5.04 -65.47
C THR A 302 12.22 -6.50 -65.53
N SER A 303 11.41 -7.45 -65.06
CA SER A 303 11.77 -8.88 -65.20
C SER A 303 11.66 -9.31 -66.67
N PRO A 304 12.74 -9.82 -67.30
CA PRO A 304 12.69 -10.24 -68.69
C PRO A 304 11.88 -11.54 -68.83
N ILE A 305 10.94 -11.53 -69.77
CA ILE A 305 10.23 -12.72 -70.24
C ILE A 305 11.25 -13.58 -70.98
N TYR A 306 11.64 -14.73 -70.41
CA TYR A 306 12.44 -15.72 -71.12
C TYR A 306 11.63 -16.27 -72.30
N ALA A 307 12.05 -15.94 -73.52
CA ALA A 307 11.52 -16.54 -74.74
C ALA A 307 12.08 -17.96 -74.91
N ARG A 308 11.21 -18.90 -75.26
CA ARG A 308 11.55 -20.29 -75.64
C ARG A 308 12.39 -20.27 -76.92
N VAL A 309 13.56 -20.90 -76.88
CA VAL A 309 14.34 -21.25 -78.07
C VAL A 309 13.75 -22.53 -78.65
N ASN A 310 13.30 -22.48 -79.91
CA ASN A 310 12.88 -23.65 -80.68
C ASN A 310 13.94 -23.95 -81.75
N THR A 311 14.47 -25.17 -81.75
CA THR A 311 15.56 -25.64 -82.62
C THR A 311 15.02 -26.37 -83.85
N THR A 312 15.18 -25.76 -85.03
CA THR A 312 15.19 -26.36 -86.39
C THR A 312 15.63 -25.21 -87.31
N GLU A 313 16.69 -25.28 -88.12
CA GLU A 313 16.94 -26.22 -89.21
C GLU A 313 18.39 -26.15 -89.69
N THR A 314 18.81 -27.16 -90.46
CA THR A 314 20.08 -27.27 -91.17
C THR A 314 19.89 -26.93 -92.66
N VAL A 315 20.92 -26.29 -93.23
CA VAL A 315 21.14 -25.83 -94.63
C VAL A 315 20.40 -24.57 -95.05
#